data_AF-A0A845ARU8-F1
#
_entry.id   AF-A0A845ARU8-F1
#
_cell.length_a   1.000
_cell.length_b   1.000
_cell.length_c   1.000
_cell.angle_alpha   90.00
_cell.angle_beta   90.00
_cell.angle_gamma   90.00
#
_symmetry.space_group_name_H-M   'P 1'
#
loop_
_entity.id
_entity.type
_entity.pdbx_description
1 polymer ?
#
loop_
_entity_poly.entity_id
_entity_poly.type
_entity_poly.pdbx_seq_one_letter_code
_entity_poly.pdbx_strand_id
1 'polypeptide(L)'
;MPYEPNMPTESDRHFHYKAMWIGLFGSLISAANQFLGLDNMLIAMAYGAMAGGPLSIAFSRNADEYLYSLTLVGFRWMSAVLGIYLMALFLLATGDVANNLGFWLASGESQNKASSVTLALGSSVTATIVLSLAFHLGFGFAWLRDRQDTRS
;
A
#
# COMPACT_ATOMS: atom_id res chain seq x y z
N MET A 1 20.55 -34.54 8.16
CA MET A 1 19.27 -34.21 7.49
C MET A 1 19.53 -34.25 5.99
N PRO A 2 18.62 -34.81 5.16
CA PRO A 2 18.79 -34.82 3.71
C PRO A 2 18.92 -33.39 3.18
N TYR A 3 19.84 -33.15 2.25
CA TYR A 3 19.97 -31.87 1.58
C TYR A 3 18.73 -31.65 0.70
N GLU A 4 17.88 -30.68 1.06
CA GLU A 4 16.79 -30.25 0.19
C GLU A 4 17.31 -29.15 -0.73
N PRO A 5 17.48 -29.42 -2.04
CA PRO A 5 18.11 -28.48 -2.97
C PRO A 5 17.32 -27.18 -3.19
N ASN A 6 16.09 -27.08 -2.68
CA ASN A 6 15.21 -25.92 -2.83
C ASN A 6 15.02 -25.12 -1.53
N MET A 7 15.73 -25.46 -0.45
CA MET A 7 15.65 -24.66 0.78
C MET A 7 16.24 -23.26 0.54
N PRO A 8 15.54 -22.18 0.93
CA PRO A 8 16.05 -20.82 0.78
C PRO A 8 17.38 -20.64 1.51
N THR A 9 18.39 -20.07 0.86
CA THR A 9 19.64 -19.77 1.54
C THR A 9 19.48 -18.57 2.47
N GLU A 10 20.37 -18.43 3.45
CA GLU A 10 20.36 -17.26 4.34
C GLU A 10 20.54 -15.93 3.58
N SER A 11 21.34 -15.96 2.51
CA SER A 11 21.53 -14.83 1.59
C SER A 11 20.22 -14.41 0.92
N ASP A 12 19.41 -15.36 0.46
CA ASP A 12 18.13 -15.09 -0.21
C ASP A 12 17.13 -14.43 0.75
N ARG A 13 17.10 -14.88 2.01
CA ARG A 13 16.27 -14.28 3.05
C ARG A 13 16.68 -12.84 3.31
N HIS A 14 17.97 -12.57 3.47
CA HIS A 14 18.46 -11.20 3.65
C HIS A 14 18.12 -10.28 2.47
N PHE A 15 18.16 -10.80 1.25
CA PHE A 15 17.77 -10.05 0.06
C PHE A 15 16.28 -9.65 0.11
N HIS A 16 15.39 -10.59 0.41
CA HIS A 16 13.95 -10.31 0.50
C HIS A 16 13.61 -9.30 1.60
N TYR A 17 14.25 -9.37 2.76
CA TYR A 17 14.07 -8.35 3.81
C TYR A 17 14.54 -6.97 3.35
N LYS A 18 15.69 -6.88 2.68
CA LYS A 18 16.17 -5.60 2.12
C LYS A 18 15.19 -5.04 1.10
N ALA A 19 14.66 -5.89 0.20
CA ALA A 19 13.66 -5.48 -0.78
C ALA A 19 12.38 -4.94 -0.12
N MET A 20 11.89 -5.58 0.94
CA MET A 20 10.75 -5.09 1.73
C MET A 20 11.01 -3.70 2.32
N TRP A 21 12.17 -3.48 2.94
CA TRP A 21 12.49 -2.18 3.56
C TRP A 21 12.74 -1.09 2.53
N ILE A 22 13.35 -1.41 1.39
CA ILE A 22 13.47 -0.49 0.25
C ILE A 22 12.08 -0.09 -0.25
N GLY A 23 11.15 -1.05 -0.32
CA GLY A 23 9.75 -0.79 -0.66
C GLY A 23 9.07 0.18 0.30
N LEU A 24 9.29 0.03 1.61
CA LEU A 24 8.80 0.97 2.61
C LEU A 24 9.35 2.38 2.36
N PHE A 25 10.66 2.53 2.17
CA PHE A 25 11.23 3.85 1.88
C PHE A 25 10.67 4.47 0.60
N GLY A 26 10.50 3.69 -0.46
CA GLY A 26 9.83 4.12 -1.69
C GLY A 26 8.40 4.61 -1.44
N SER A 27 7.64 3.90 -0.60
CA SER A 27 6.27 4.29 -0.24
C SER A 27 6.22 5.59 0.57
N LEU A 28 7.16 5.79 1.50
CA LEU A 28 7.25 7.02 2.31
C LEU A 28 7.63 8.23 1.45
N ILE A 29 8.60 8.08 0.54
CA ILE A 29 9.00 9.15 -0.38
C ILE A 29 7.84 9.49 -1.32
N SER A 30 7.14 8.48 -1.86
CA SER A 30 5.96 8.68 -2.71
C SER A 30 4.83 9.40 -1.97
N ALA A 31 4.61 9.06 -0.70
CA ALA A 31 3.65 9.75 0.17
C ALA A 31 4.03 11.21 0.44
N ALA A 32 5.32 11.49 0.72
CA ALA A 32 5.79 12.86 0.88
C ALA A 32 5.62 13.67 -0.42
N ASN A 33 5.83 13.03 -1.58
CA ASN A 33 5.71 13.70 -2.87
C ASN A 33 4.30 14.17 -3.21
N GLN A 34 3.26 13.54 -2.65
CA GLN A 34 1.87 14.02 -2.79
C GLN A 34 1.69 15.46 -2.27
N PHE A 35 2.51 15.90 -1.32
CA PHE A 35 2.46 17.25 -0.76
C PHE A 35 3.45 18.21 -1.41
N LEU A 36 4.59 17.70 -1.86
CA LEU A 36 5.67 18.52 -2.43
C LEU A 36 5.50 18.78 -3.93
N GLY A 37 4.76 17.91 -4.64
CA GLY A 37 4.51 18.06 -6.07
C GLY A 37 5.78 18.01 -6.93
N LEU A 38 6.80 17.26 -6.50
CA LEU A 38 8.05 17.16 -7.25
C LEU A 38 7.88 16.19 -8.42
N ASP A 39 8.45 16.56 -9.57
CA ASP A 39 8.52 15.71 -10.76
C ASP A 39 9.99 15.55 -11.16
N ASN A 40 10.61 14.48 -10.68
CA ASN A 40 12.02 14.19 -10.95
C ASN A 40 12.29 12.68 -10.90
N MET A 41 13.49 12.30 -11.36
CA MET A 41 13.89 10.89 -11.46
C MET A 41 13.87 10.16 -10.11
N LEU A 42 14.11 10.86 -8.99
CA LEU A 42 14.09 10.27 -7.65
C LEU A 42 12.67 9.82 -7.28
N ILE A 43 11.64 10.60 -7.64
CA ILE A 43 10.24 10.23 -7.44
C ILE A 43 9.86 9.01 -8.29
N ALA A 44 10.27 8.96 -9.56
CA ALA A 44 10.04 7.80 -10.40
C ALA A 44 10.68 6.53 -9.81
N MET A 45 11.91 6.64 -9.29
CA MET A 45 12.58 5.55 -8.59
C MET A 45 11.85 5.15 -7.30
N ALA A 46 11.27 6.10 -6.56
CA ALA A 46 10.51 5.82 -5.35
C ALA A 46 9.25 5.00 -5.63
N TYR A 47 8.51 5.32 -6.71
CA TYR A 47 7.37 4.49 -7.15
C TYR A 47 7.81 3.08 -7.56
N GLY A 48 8.93 2.97 -8.28
CA GLY A 48 9.50 1.66 -8.64
C GLY A 48 9.91 0.85 -7.40
N ALA A 49 10.57 1.48 -6.43
CA ALA A 49 10.96 0.86 -5.17
C ALA A 49 9.73 0.39 -4.37
N MET A 50 8.70 1.23 -4.27
CA MET A 50 7.43 0.93 -3.61
C MET A 50 6.79 -0.36 -4.16
N ALA A 51 6.81 -0.56 -5.47
CA ALA A 51 6.31 -1.78 -6.11
C ALA A 51 7.26 -2.97 -5.94
N GLY A 52 8.57 -2.72 -5.90
CA GLY A 52 9.61 -3.74 -5.90
C GLY A 52 9.54 -4.71 -4.73
N GLY A 53 9.17 -4.24 -3.53
CA GLY A 53 8.99 -5.11 -2.36
C GLY A 53 7.95 -6.19 -2.61
N PRO A 54 6.66 -5.86 -2.75
CA PRO A 54 5.59 -6.82 -3.02
C PRO A 54 5.85 -7.69 -4.26
N LEU A 55 6.36 -7.11 -5.34
CA LEU A 55 6.70 -7.86 -6.56
C LEU A 55 7.81 -8.89 -6.32
N SER A 56 8.82 -8.56 -5.53
CA SER A 56 9.91 -9.50 -5.22
C SER A 56 9.42 -10.76 -4.52
N ILE A 57 8.32 -10.66 -3.77
CA ILE A 57 7.70 -11.81 -3.07
C ILE A 57 6.74 -12.55 -3.99
N ALA A 58 5.95 -11.83 -4.79
CA ALA A 58 5.05 -12.43 -5.77
C ALA A 58 5.79 -13.31 -6.80
N PHE A 59 7.01 -12.93 -7.18
CA PHE A 59 7.84 -13.69 -8.11
C PHE A 59 8.87 -14.60 -7.44
N SER A 60 8.98 -14.60 -6.11
CA SER A 60 9.89 -15.51 -5.43
C SER A 60 9.29 -16.91 -5.40
N ARG A 61 9.98 -17.86 -6.05
CA ARG A 61 9.58 -19.27 -6.05
C ARG A 61 9.96 -19.99 -4.75
N ASN A 62 10.88 -19.41 -3.97
CA ASN A 62 11.51 -20.00 -2.79
C ASN A 62 11.52 -18.99 -1.60
N ALA A 63 10.37 -18.38 -1.30
CA ALA A 63 10.24 -17.57 -0.09
C ALA A 63 10.09 -18.47 1.15
N ASP A 64 10.84 -18.17 2.21
CA ASP A 64 10.75 -18.84 3.51
C ASP A 64 9.32 -18.73 4.08
N GLU A 65 8.80 -19.79 4.71
CA GLU A 65 7.49 -19.81 5.37
C GLU A 65 7.35 -18.67 6.39
N TYR A 66 8.44 -18.32 7.07
CA TYR A 66 8.43 -17.20 7.99
C TYR A 66 8.17 -15.87 7.27
N LEU A 67 8.82 -15.62 6.13
CA LEU A 67 8.57 -14.42 5.32
C LEU A 67 7.13 -14.40 4.79
N TYR A 68 6.60 -15.56 4.39
CA TYR A 68 5.21 -15.69 3.97
C TYR A 68 4.24 -15.31 5.10
N SER A 69 4.50 -15.75 6.34
CA SER A 69 3.66 -15.39 7.49
C SER A 69 3.65 -13.88 7.78
N LEU A 70 4.81 -13.21 7.70
CA LEU A 70 4.93 -11.76 7.86
C LEU A 70 4.16 -11.00 6.76
N THR A 71 4.29 -11.43 5.51
CA THR A 71 3.62 -10.78 4.37
C THR A 71 2.11 -10.97 4.40
N LEU A 72 1.64 -12.12 4.88
CA LEU A 72 0.21 -12.38 5.07
C LEU A 72 -0.40 -11.39 6.08
N VAL A 73 0.32 -11.02 7.15
CA VAL A 73 -0.13 -9.95 8.06
C VAL A 73 -0.18 -8.60 7.33
N GLY A 74 0.85 -8.28 6.52
CA GLY A 74 0.84 -7.11 5.66
C GLY A 74 -0.38 -7.05 4.72
N PHE A 75 -0.70 -8.15 4.04
CA PHE A 75 -1.88 -8.24 3.17
C PHE A 75 -3.20 -8.12 3.92
N ARG A 76 -3.29 -8.60 5.16
CA ARG A 76 -4.48 -8.41 6.01
C ARG A 76 -4.69 -6.93 6.34
N TRP A 77 -3.63 -6.20 6.69
CA TRP A 77 -3.69 -4.76 6.93
C TRP A 77 -4.08 -4.01 5.66
N MET A 78 -3.43 -4.32 4.55
CA MET A 78 -3.75 -3.74 3.24
C MET A 78 -5.21 -3.95 2.85
N SER A 79 -5.73 -5.17 3.02
CA SER A 79 -7.12 -5.51 2.72
C SER A 79 -8.11 -4.77 3.63
N ALA A 80 -7.80 -4.66 4.93
CA ALA A 80 -8.63 -3.91 5.86
C ALA A 80 -8.68 -2.41 5.50
N VAL A 81 -7.53 -1.81 5.19
CA VAL A 81 -7.43 -0.42 4.76
C VAL A 81 -8.14 -0.21 3.42
N LEU A 82 -8.02 -1.15 2.47
CA LEU A 82 -8.76 -1.11 1.21
C LEU A 82 -10.27 -1.06 1.43
N GLY A 83 -10.80 -1.91 2.33
CA GLY A 83 -12.22 -1.91 2.67
C GLY A 83 -12.68 -0.57 3.24
N ILE A 84 -11.92 0.01 4.18
CA ILE A 84 -12.19 1.33 4.75
C ILE A 84 -12.13 2.42 3.66
N TYR A 85 -11.12 2.35 2.79
CA TYR A 85 -10.91 3.32 1.72
C TYR A 85 -12.07 3.33 0.71
N LEU A 86 -12.50 2.15 0.26
CA LEU A 86 -13.63 2.00 -0.66
C LEU A 86 -14.94 2.44 -0.01
N MET A 87 -15.14 2.17 1.29
CA MET A 87 -16.29 2.67 2.03
C MET A 87 -16.30 4.21 2.10
N ALA A 88 -15.15 4.83 2.37
CA ALA A 88 -15.02 6.28 2.39
C ALA A 88 -15.33 6.89 1.00
N LEU A 89 -14.80 6.30 -0.08
CA LEU A 89 -15.11 6.72 -1.44
C LEU A 89 -16.60 6.56 -1.78
N PHE A 90 -17.22 5.48 -1.35
CA PHE A 90 -18.66 5.25 -1.52
C PHE A 90 -19.47 6.35 -0.83
N LEU A 91 -19.19 6.66 0.43
CA LEU A 91 -19.87 7.71 1.18
C LEU A 91 -19.70 9.08 0.50
N LEU A 92 -18.49 9.43 0.07
CA LEU A 92 -18.24 10.68 -0.66
C LEU A 92 -18.99 10.75 -1.99
N ALA A 93 -18.97 9.66 -2.77
CA ALA A 93 -19.69 9.58 -4.04
C ALA A 93 -21.21 9.74 -3.84
N THR A 94 -21.78 9.11 -2.80
CA THR A 94 -23.21 9.28 -2.50
C THR A 94 -23.57 10.72 -2.11
N GLY A 95 -22.68 11.41 -1.37
CA GLY A 95 -22.85 12.83 -1.04
C GLY A 95 -22.79 13.73 -2.27
N ASP A 96 -21.84 13.51 -3.17
CA ASP A 96 -21.71 14.27 -4.43
C ASP A 96 -22.93 14.05 -5.35
N VAL A 97 -23.47 12.83 -5.40
CA VAL A 97 -24.72 12.52 -6.13
C VAL A 97 -25.93 13.23 -5.50
N ALA A 98 -26.07 13.17 -4.18
CA ALA A 98 -27.18 13.83 -3.48
C ALA A 98 -27.16 15.35 -3.67
N ASN A 99 -25.98 15.97 -3.58
CA ASN A 99 -25.80 17.40 -3.83
C ASN A 99 -26.14 17.77 -5.28
N ASN A 100 -25.69 16.97 -6.26
CA ASN A 100 -26.02 17.19 -7.66
C ASN A 100 -27.52 17.11 -7.94
N LEU A 101 -28.19 16.11 -7.37
CA LEU A 101 -29.65 15.95 -7.49
C LEU A 101 -30.38 17.14 -6.86
N GLY A 102 -29.96 17.59 -5.68
CA GLY A 102 -30.53 18.77 -5.03
C GLY A 102 -30.34 20.05 -5.85
N PHE A 103 -29.13 20.25 -6.39
CA PHE A 103 -28.83 21.41 -7.24
C PHE A 103 -29.66 21.39 -8.53
N TRP A 104 -29.79 20.23 -9.17
CA TRP A 104 -30.61 20.07 -10.36
C TRP A 104 -32.09 20.34 -10.09
N LEU A 105 -32.63 19.83 -8.99
CA LEU A 105 -34.01 20.11 -8.58
C LEU A 105 -34.26 21.59 -8.29
N ALA A 106 -33.26 22.30 -7.75
CA ALA A 106 -33.39 23.71 -7.39
C ALA A 106 -33.15 24.68 -8.55
N SER A 107 -32.23 24.36 -9.47
CA SER A 107 -31.76 25.28 -10.52
C SER A 107 -32.09 24.85 -11.95
N GLY A 108 -32.46 23.58 -12.17
CA GLY A 108 -32.60 23.01 -13.51
C GLY A 108 -31.27 22.70 -14.22
N GLU A 109 -30.14 23.05 -13.61
CA GLU A 109 -28.79 22.82 -14.14
C GLU A 109 -28.07 21.70 -13.38
N SER A 110 -27.11 21.03 -14.03
CA SER A 110 -26.25 20.02 -13.39
C SER A 110 -24.94 20.64 -12.92
N GLN A 111 -24.54 20.36 -11.67
CA GLN A 111 -23.27 20.81 -11.12
C GLN A 111 -22.23 19.69 -11.18
N ASN A 112 -21.65 19.45 -12.35
CA ASN A 112 -20.58 18.46 -12.56
C ASN A 112 -19.23 18.87 -11.92
N LYS A 113 -19.21 19.20 -10.63
CA LYS A 113 -18.00 19.43 -9.85
C LYS A 113 -17.98 18.45 -8.69
N ALA A 114 -17.17 17.40 -8.81
CA ALA A 114 -16.81 16.56 -7.67
C ALA A 114 -16.08 17.42 -6.63
N SER A 115 -16.27 17.11 -5.34
CA SER A 115 -15.54 17.81 -4.29
C SER A 115 -14.03 17.63 -4.46
N SER A 116 -13.22 18.62 -4.06
CA SER A 116 -11.76 18.51 -4.09
C SER A 116 -11.24 17.30 -3.29
N VAL A 117 -11.97 16.89 -2.25
CA VAL A 117 -11.68 15.70 -1.44
C VAL A 117 -11.95 14.43 -2.24
N THR A 118 -13.07 14.36 -2.96
CA THR A 118 -13.42 13.23 -3.85
C THR A 118 -12.36 13.06 -4.95
N LEU A 119 -11.87 14.15 -5.53
CA LEU A 119 -10.81 14.11 -6.54
C LEU A 119 -9.47 13.64 -5.98
N ALA A 120 -9.09 14.13 -4.79
CA ALA A 120 -7.83 13.76 -4.15
C ALA A 120 -7.80 12.29 -3.71
N LEU A 121 -8.90 11.79 -3.14
CA LEU A 121 -9.05 10.39 -2.73
C LEU A 121 -9.40 9.46 -3.90
N GLY A 122 -9.99 9.97 -4.99
CA GLY A 122 -10.29 9.19 -6.19
C GLY A 122 -9.05 8.84 -7.02
N SER A 123 -7.91 9.47 -6.77
CA SER A 123 -6.66 9.21 -7.49
C SER A 123 -6.13 7.81 -7.18
N SER A 124 -5.87 7.03 -8.25
CA SER A 124 -5.28 5.70 -8.16
C SER A 124 -3.88 5.73 -7.53
N VAL A 125 -3.14 6.83 -7.71
CA VAL A 125 -1.83 7.04 -7.09
C VAL A 125 -1.96 7.14 -5.58
N THR A 126 -2.92 7.92 -5.09
CA THR A 126 -3.22 8.05 -3.64
C THR A 126 -3.59 6.69 -3.05
N ALA A 127 -4.49 5.96 -3.70
CA ALA A 127 -4.88 4.63 -3.26
C ALA A 127 -3.66 3.68 -3.18
N THR A 128 -2.82 3.67 -4.22
CA THR A 128 -1.63 2.81 -4.28
C THR A 128 -0.66 3.11 -3.14
N ILE A 129 -0.41 4.39 -2.84
CA ILE A 129 0.46 4.81 -1.74
C ILE A 129 -0.11 4.37 -0.39
N VAL A 130 -1.40 4.64 -0.14
CA VAL A 130 -2.07 4.29 1.12
C VAL A 130 -2.03 2.77 1.36
N LEU A 131 -2.34 1.98 0.34
CA LEU A 131 -2.31 0.52 0.42
C LEU A 131 -0.89 -0.02 0.62
N SER A 132 0.09 0.55 -0.09
CA SER A 132 1.50 0.18 0.07
C SER A 132 2.00 0.47 1.48
N LEU A 133 1.66 1.63 2.05
CA LEU A 133 2.01 1.95 3.44
C LEU A 133 1.33 1.00 4.42
N ALA A 134 0.03 0.71 4.25
CA ALA A 134 -0.70 -0.22 5.10
C ALA A 134 -0.07 -1.63 5.09
N PHE A 135 0.33 -2.11 3.91
CA PHE A 135 1.06 -3.37 3.76
C PHE A 135 2.36 -3.37 4.56
N HIS A 136 3.22 -2.36 4.37
CA HIS A 136 4.51 -2.31 5.05
C HIS A 136 4.38 -2.08 6.57
N LEU A 137 3.35 -1.36 7.02
CA LEU A 137 3.03 -1.22 8.44
C LEU A 137 2.63 -2.56 9.06
N GLY A 138 1.76 -3.33 8.41
CA GLY A 138 1.37 -4.66 8.88
C GLY A 138 2.54 -5.64 8.90
N PHE A 139 3.37 -5.61 7.84
CA PHE A 139 4.62 -6.39 7.79
C PHE A 139 5.58 -6.01 8.92
N GLY A 140 5.85 -4.72 9.10
CA GLY A 140 6.74 -4.20 10.13
C GLY A 140 6.25 -4.49 11.55
N PHE A 141 4.93 -4.40 11.77
CA PHE A 141 4.31 -4.75 13.05
C PHE A 141 4.53 -6.23 13.39
N ALA A 142 4.26 -7.15 12.46
CA ALA A 142 4.50 -8.57 12.68
C ALA A 142 5.97 -8.86 12.96
N TRP A 143 6.87 -8.25 12.19
CA TRP A 143 8.31 -8.42 12.36
C TRP A 143 8.83 -7.90 13.70
N LEU A 144 8.27 -6.78 14.20
CA LEU A 144 8.62 -6.23 15.52
C LEU A 144 8.08 -7.09 16.66
N ARG A 145 6.83 -7.56 16.56
CA ARG A 145 6.20 -8.44 17.55
C ARG A 145 7.02 -9.71 17.76
N ASP A 146 7.38 -10.40 16.67
CA ASP A 146 8.08 -11.68 16.74
C ASP A 146 9.51 -11.53 17.35
N ARG A 147 10.11 -10.33 17.24
CA ARG A 147 11.39 -9.98 17.89
C ARG A 147 11.25 -9.66 19.38
N GLN A 148 10.08 -9.26 19.84
CA GLN A 148 9.81 -9.01 21.25
C GLN A 148 9.54 -10.33 21.97
N ASP A 149 8.74 -11.21 21.37
CA ASP A 149 8.37 -12.52 21.93
C ASP A 149 9.59 -13.47 22.07
N THR A 150 10.62 -13.30 21.24
CA THR A 150 11.88 -14.08 21.33
C THR A 150 12.84 -13.59 22.42
N ARG A 151 12.55 -12.46 23.08
CA ARG A 151 13.39 -11.85 24.13
C ARG A 151 12.83 -12.00 25.55
N SER A 152 11.60 -12.50 25.70
CA SER A 152 10.95 -12.84 26.98
C SER A 152 11.14 -14.30 27.33
#